data_AF-A0A7W1QST4-F1
#
_entry.id   AF-A0A7W1QST4-F1
#
_cell.length_a   1.000
_cell.length_b   1.000
_cell.length_c   1.000
_cell.angle_alpha   90.00
_cell.angle_beta   90.00
_cell.angle_gamma   90.00
#
_symmetry.space_group_name_H-M   'P 1'
#
loop_
_entity.id
_entity.type
_entity.pdbx_description
1 polymer ?
#
loop_
_entity_poly.entity_id
_entity_poly.type
_entity_poly.pdbx_seq_one_letter_code
_entity_poly.pdbx_strand_id
1 'polypeptide(L)'
;GYSCQAVRPIALRMVSQLAQSLPEGVSISGIGGIERSQDAIEFMLLGASTVQLCTGVMLHGVKIIDELNDGLARFMTDKKFETVQDIVGKSIPYFSTHMDLVDRMKQAKRLRAGESSRDNDWAEKSITEKTTELTSN
;
A
#
# COMPACT_ATOMS: atom_id res chain seq x y z
N GLY A 1 -1.86 -24.76 20.02
CA GLY A 1 -1.69 -23.73 18.97
C GLY A 1 -2.72 -23.97 17.90
N TYR A 2 -3.29 -22.91 17.33
CA TYR A 2 -4.11 -23.00 16.13
C TYR A 2 -3.24 -22.69 14.90
N SER A 3 -3.57 -23.27 13.76
CA SER A 3 -2.83 -23.14 12.50
C SER A 3 -3.81 -22.86 11.36
N CYS A 4 -3.30 -22.90 10.11
CA CYS A 4 -4.13 -22.78 8.93
C CYS A 4 -4.78 -21.39 8.77
N GLN A 5 -5.88 -21.30 8.02
CA GLN A 5 -6.53 -20.04 7.66
C GLN A 5 -6.86 -19.13 8.85
N ALA A 6 -7.09 -19.71 10.03
CA ALA A 6 -7.38 -18.98 11.25
C ALA A 6 -6.22 -18.05 11.69
N VAL A 7 -4.95 -18.41 11.41
CA VAL A 7 -3.80 -17.58 11.80
C VAL A 7 -3.46 -16.48 10.78
N ARG A 8 -3.99 -16.56 9.55
CA ARG A 8 -3.59 -15.67 8.46
C ARG A 8 -3.78 -14.17 8.77
N PRO A 9 -4.92 -13.71 9.34
CA PRO A 9 -5.08 -12.29 9.66
C PRO A 9 -4.04 -11.78 10.68
N ILE A 10 -3.65 -12.63 11.62
CA ILE A 10 -2.65 -12.31 12.64
C ILE A 10 -1.27 -12.26 12.00
N ALA A 11 -0.93 -13.26 11.17
CA ALA A 11 0.33 -13.32 10.45
C ALA A 11 0.53 -12.13 9.49
N LEU A 12 -0.49 -11.76 8.71
CA LEU A 12 -0.45 -10.60 7.82
C LEU A 12 -0.21 -9.29 8.59
N ARG A 13 -0.88 -9.12 9.75
CA ARG A 13 -0.64 -7.98 10.64
C ARG A 13 0.79 -7.93 11.16
N MET A 14 1.34 -9.07 11.59
CA MET A 14 2.71 -9.12 12.11
C MET A 14 3.73 -8.82 11.01
N VAL A 15 3.57 -9.38 9.81
CA VAL A 15 4.45 -9.11 8.67
C VAL A 15 4.40 -7.64 8.27
N SER A 16 3.22 -7.03 8.18
CA SER A 16 3.12 -5.61 7.81
C SER A 16 3.72 -4.68 8.86
N GLN A 17 3.62 -5.01 10.15
CA GLN A 17 4.27 -4.26 11.23
C GLN A 17 5.79 -4.38 11.16
N LEU A 18 6.31 -5.58 10.90
CA LEU A 18 7.74 -5.81 10.73
C LEU A 18 8.27 -5.07 9.51
N ALA A 19 7.59 -5.13 8.37
CA ALA A 19 8.00 -4.44 7.16
C ALA A 19 8.06 -2.90 7.32
N GLN A 20 7.22 -2.32 8.18
CA GLN A 20 7.25 -0.88 8.49
C GLN A 20 8.32 -0.50 9.52
N SER A 21 8.71 -1.43 10.39
CA SER A 21 9.58 -1.14 11.54
C SER A 21 11.03 -1.54 11.32
N LEU A 22 11.28 -2.51 10.44
CA LEU A 22 12.62 -3.01 10.17
C LEU A 22 13.36 -2.09 9.20
N PRO A 23 14.69 -1.97 9.33
CA PRO A 23 15.51 -1.28 8.36
C PRO A 23 15.42 -1.92 6.97
N GLU A 24 15.67 -1.11 5.94
CA GLU A 24 15.82 -1.61 4.57
C GLU A 24 16.93 -2.67 4.50
N GLY A 25 16.74 -3.68 3.64
CA GLY A 25 17.69 -4.78 3.44
C GLY A 25 17.49 -5.99 4.35
N VAL A 26 16.59 -5.93 5.34
CA VAL A 26 16.21 -7.11 6.14
C VAL A 26 15.13 -7.91 5.42
N SER A 27 15.44 -9.15 5.03
CA SER A 27 14.47 -10.05 4.39
C SER A 27 13.49 -10.64 5.39
N ILE A 28 12.19 -10.58 5.09
CA ILE A 28 11.13 -11.14 5.94
C ILE A 28 10.61 -12.44 5.30
N SER A 29 10.50 -13.51 6.08
CA SER A 29 9.85 -14.75 5.63
C SER A 29 8.47 -14.86 6.27
N GLY A 30 7.42 -14.81 5.45
CA GLY A 30 6.03 -14.86 5.88
C GLY A 30 5.52 -16.31 5.99
N ILE A 31 4.86 -16.63 7.09
CA ILE A 31 4.17 -17.90 7.29
C ILE A 31 2.86 -17.67 8.04
N GLY A 32 1.84 -18.45 7.70
CA GLY A 32 0.60 -18.54 8.47
C GLY A 32 -0.63 -18.56 7.59
N GLY A 33 -1.16 -19.77 7.35
CA GLY A 33 -2.45 -19.96 6.67
C GLY A 33 -2.43 -19.62 5.18
N ILE A 34 -1.37 -20.01 4.47
CA ILE A 34 -1.29 -19.88 3.02
C ILE A 34 -1.88 -21.16 2.40
N GLU A 35 -2.96 -21.02 1.65
CA GLU A 35 -3.62 -22.13 0.94
C GLU A 35 -3.83 -21.81 -0.56
N ARG A 36 -3.73 -20.54 -0.95
CA ARG A 36 -3.94 -20.09 -2.33
C ARG A 36 -2.87 -19.09 -2.75
N SER A 37 -2.75 -18.86 -4.06
CA SER A 37 -1.78 -17.92 -4.62
C SER A 37 -2.05 -16.49 -4.15
N GLN A 38 -3.31 -16.12 -3.99
CA GLN A 38 -3.69 -14.81 -3.45
C GLN A 38 -3.13 -14.60 -2.04
N ASP A 39 -3.17 -15.62 -1.18
CA ASP A 39 -2.64 -15.53 0.19
C ASP A 39 -1.13 -15.25 0.16
N ALA A 40 -0.39 -15.96 -0.69
CA ALA A 40 1.05 -15.75 -0.86
C ALA A 40 1.37 -14.34 -1.39
N ILE A 41 0.61 -13.87 -2.37
CA ILE A 41 0.75 -12.51 -2.93
C ILE A 41 0.46 -11.45 -1.86
N GLU A 42 -0.55 -11.64 -1.00
CA GLU A 42 -0.82 -10.74 0.12
C GLU A 42 0.39 -10.63 1.05
N PHE A 43 1.02 -11.74 1.42
CA PHE A 43 2.25 -11.70 2.23
C PHE A 43 3.38 -10.93 1.53
N MET A 44 3.59 -11.16 0.23
CA MET A 44 4.62 -10.45 -0.52
C MET A 44 4.34 -8.95 -0.59
N LEU A 45 3.11 -8.56 -0.91
CA LEU A 45 2.68 -7.15 -0.94
C LEU A 45 2.87 -6.43 0.40
N LEU A 46 2.75 -7.16 1.51
CA LEU A 46 3.01 -6.66 2.87
C LEU A 46 4.48 -6.68 3.29
N GLY A 47 5.41 -7.03 2.39
CA GLY A 47 6.85 -6.95 2.63
C GLY A 47 7.55 -8.28 2.91
N ALA A 48 6.85 -9.41 2.81
CA ALA A 48 7.53 -10.71 2.86
C ALA A 48 8.35 -10.95 1.58
N SER A 49 9.64 -11.24 1.72
CA SER A 49 10.52 -11.62 0.61
C SER A 49 10.31 -13.08 0.20
N THR A 50 9.91 -13.95 1.14
CA THR A 50 9.59 -15.35 0.89
C THR A 50 8.35 -15.77 1.67
N VAL A 51 7.68 -16.83 1.22
CA VAL A 51 6.49 -17.39 1.87
C VAL A 51 6.70 -18.87 2.19
N GLN A 52 6.16 -19.33 3.32
CA GLN A 52 6.28 -20.72 3.76
C GLN A 52 4.92 -21.39 3.91
N LEU A 53 4.87 -22.67 3.55
CA LEU A 53 3.66 -23.49 3.61
C LEU A 53 3.92 -24.76 4.40
N CYS A 54 2.93 -25.13 5.22
CA CYS A 54 2.91 -26.40 5.94
C CYS A 54 1.52 -27.03 5.80
N THR A 55 0.51 -26.47 6.46
CA THR A 55 -0.86 -27.03 6.46
C THR A 55 -1.52 -27.04 5.09
N GLY A 56 -1.30 -26.04 4.24
CA GLY A 56 -1.83 -26.03 2.86
C GLY A 56 -1.35 -27.23 2.03
N VAL A 57 -0.07 -27.61 2.16
CA VAL A 57 0.49 -28.79 1.49
C VAL A 57 -0.07 -30.09 2.08
N MET A 58 -0.31 -30.14 3.39
CA MET A 58 -0.93 -31.30 4.04
C MET A 58 -2.37 -31.54 3.56
N LEU A 59 -3.13 -30.47 3.29
CA LEU A 59 -4.52 -30.54 2.87
C LEU A 59 -4.70 -30.77 1.37
N HIS A 60 -3.87 -30.13 0.55
CA HIS A 60 -4.03 -30.11 -0.92
C HIS A 60 -2.97 -30.94 -1.66
N GLY A 61 -2.00 -31.50 -0.93
CA GLY A 61 -0.85 -32.19 -1.51
C GLY A 61 0.17 -31.20 -2.11
N VAL A 62 1.24 -31.75 -2.67
CA VAL A 62 2.36 -30.96 -3.22
C VAL A 62 2.00 -30.14 -4.47
N LYS A 63 0.91 -30.50 -5.16
CA LYS A 63 0.45 -29.81 -6.39
C LYS A 63 0.06 -28.36 -6.16
N ILE A 64 -0.28 -27.98 -4.93
CA ILE A 64 -0.54 -26.59 -4.56
C ILE A 64 0.64 -25.67 -4.91
N ILE A 65 1.87 -26.19 -4.92
CA ILE A 65 3.07 -25.40 -5.27
C ILE A 65 3.00 -24.90 -6.72
N ASP A 66 2.55 -25.75 -7.64
CA ASP A 66 2.39 -25.37 -9.05
C ASP A 66 1.29 -24.31 -9.19
N GLU A 67 0.17 -24.48 -8.48
CA GLU A 67 -0.94 -23.51 -8.47
C GLU A 67 -0.53 -22.14 -7.89
N LEU A 68 0.35 -22.14 -6.88
CA LEU A 68 0.91 -20.93 -6.28
C LEU A 68 1.79 -20.18 -7.29
N ASN A 69 2.70 -20.91 -7.94
CA ASN A 69 3.62 -20.34 -8.92
C ASN A 69 2.86 -19.79 -10.14
N ASP A 70 1.91 -20.56 -10.67
CA ASP A 70 1.06 -20.12 -11.79
C ASP A 70 0.22 -18.89 -11.43
N GLY A 71 -0.37 -18.88 -10.23
CA GLY A 71 -1.15 -17.74 -9.76
C GLY A 71 -0.31 -16.48 -9.57
N LEU A 72 0.91 -16.62 -9.05
CA LEU A 72 1.86 -15.51 -8.93
C LEU A 72 2.29 -14.97 -10.30
N ALA A 73 2.63 -15.86 -11.25
CA ALA A 73 3.03 -15.47 -12.60
C ALA A 73 1.90 -14.74 -13.35
N ARG A 74 0.65 -15.21 -13.20
CA ARG A 74 -0.54 -14.53 -13.74
C ARG A 74 -0.71 -13.15 -13.11
N PHE A 75 -0.63 -13.04 -11.79
CA PHE A 75 -0.72 -11.76 -11.10
C PHE A 75 0.35 -10.76 -11.56
N MET A 76 1.60 -11.21 -11.74
CA MET A 76 2.69 -10.40 -12.27
C MET A 76 2.38 -9.89 -13.68
N THR A 77 1.88 -10.77 -14.55
CA THR A 77 1.50 -10.42 -15.93
C THR A 77 0.37 -9.38 -15.93
N ASP A 78 -0.68 -9.60 -15.15
CA ASP A 78 -1.86 -8.73 -15.08
C ASP A 78 -1.53 -7.34 -14.54
N LYS A 79 -0.61 -7.27 -13.57
CA LYS A 79 -0.17 -6.01 -12.93
C LYS A 79 1.06 -5.39 -13.56
N LYS A 80 1.64 -6.02 -14.58
CA LYS A 80 2.84 -5.57 -15.30
C LYS A 80 4.07 -5.42 -14.39
N PHE A 81 4.27 -6.39 -13.51
CA PHE A 81 5.52 -6.50 -12.73
C PHE A 81 6.55 -7.31 -13.51
N GLU A 82 7.81 -6.89 -13.49
CA GLU A 82 8.90 -7.56 -14.19
C GLU A 82 9.55 -8.63 -13.29
N THR A 83 9.67 -8.33 -12.00
CA THR A 83 10.31 -9.20 -11.01
C THR A 83 9.43 -9.42 -9.78
N VAL A 84 9.66 -10.52 -9.06
CA VAL A 84 8.94 -10.81 -7.81
C VAL A 84 9.26 -9.73 -6.76
N GLN A 85 10.47 -9.18 -6.78
CA GLN A 85 10.91 -8.12 -5.91
C GLN A 85 10.07 -6.84 -6.06
N ASP A 86 9.51 -6.57 -7.25
CA ASP A 86 8.65 -5.39 -7.48
C ASP A 86 7.34 -5.43 -6.69
N ILE A 87 6.92 -6.63 -6.30
CA ILE A 87 5.71 -6.87 -5.50
C ILE A 87 6.00 -6.62 -4.02
N VAL A 88 7.23 -6.93 -3.57
CA VAL A 88 7.58 -6.97 -2.15
C VAL A 88 7.40 -5.58 -1.52
N GLY A 89 6.47 -5.49 -0.56
CA GLY A 89 6.21 -4.26 0.18
C GLY A 89 5.43 -3.19 -0.58
N LYS A 90 4.93 -3.47 -1.80
CA LYS A 90 4.23 -2.48 -2.63
C LYS A 90 2.98 -1.90 -1.96
N SER A 91 2.35 -2.64 -1.05
CA SER A 91 1.15 -2.20 -0.33
C SER A 91 1.45 -1.39 0.94
N ILE A 92 2.70 -1.38 1.44
CA ILE A 92 3.05 -0.73 2.70
C ILE A 92 2.74 0.78 2.74
N PRO A 93 3.02 1.58 1.69
CA PRO A 93 2.71 3.01 1.70
C PRO A 93 1.22 3.34 1.83
N TYR A 94 0.35 2.36 1.57
CA TYR A 94 -1.11 2.52 1.66
C TYR A 94 -1.66 2.19 3.05
N PHE A 95 -0.85 1.66 3.98
CA PHE A 95 -1.24 1.50 5.37
C PHE A 95 -1.11 2.85 6.09
N SER A 96 -2.26 3.46 6.40
CA SER A 96 -2.33 4.67 7.21
C SER A 96 -3.10 4.39 8.50
N THR A 97 -2.70 5.04 9.59
CA THR A 97 -3.52 5.07 10.81
C THR A 97 -4.66 6.08 10.65
N HIS A 98 -5.71 5.95 11.47
CA HIS A 98 -6.81 6.93 11.47
C HIS A 98 -6.30 8.36 11.70
N MET A 99 -5.32 8.53 12.60
CA MET A 99 -4.75 9.84 12.91
C MET A 99 -3.99 10.43 11.72
N ASP A 100 -3.15 9.63 11.07
CA ASP A 100 -2.42 10.03 9.86
C ASP A 100 -3.40 10.44 8.73
N LEU A 101 -4.47 9.67 8.52
CA LEU A 101 -5.50 10.01 7.53
C LEU A 101 -6.18 11.35 7.85
N VAL A 102 -6.56 11.59 9.11
CA VAL A 102 -7.19 12.85 9.55
C VAL A 102 -6.27 14.05 9.28
N ASP A 103 -4.96 13.91 9.52
CA ASP A 103 -4.02 15.01 9.29
C ASP A 103 -3.80 15.27 7.80
N ARG A 104 -3.71 14.22 6.97
CA ARG A 104 -3.72 14.34 5.50
C ARG A 104 -4.98 15.05 4.99
N MET A 105 -6.15 14.73 5.54
CA MET A 105 -7.41 15.38 5.17
C MET A 105 -7.42 16.87 5.55
N LYS A 106 -6.90 17.24 6.73
CA LYS A 106 -6.76 18.65 7.13
C LYS A 106 -5.81 19.40 6.21
N GLN A 107 -4.67 18.81 5.85
CA GLN A 107 -3.71 19.40 4.92
C GLN A 107 -4.33 19.58 3.53
N ALA A 108 -5.00 18.57 2.98
CA ALA A 108 -5.70 18.66 1.70
C ALA A 108 -6.79 19.74 1.70
N LYS A 109 -7.55 19.87 2.81
CA LYS A 109 -8.54 20.95 2.95
C LYS A 109 -7.89 22.34 2.97
N ARG A 110 -6.73 22.50 3.62
CA ARG A 110 -5.97 23.76 3.62
C ARG A 110 -5.42 24.12 2.24
N LEU A 111 -4.88 23.15 1.52
CA LEU A 111 -4.39 23.35 0.14
C LEU A 111 -5.53 23.79 -0.78
N ARG A 112 -6.67 23.08 -0.75
CA ARG A 112 -7.87 23.46 -1.51
C ARG A 112 -8.42 24.83 -1.12
N ALA A 113 -8.38 25.17 0.17
CA ALA A 113 -8.77 26.51 0.62
C ALA A 113 -7.83 27.59 0.07
N GLY A 114 -6.52 27.33 0.02
CA GLY A 114 -5.52 28.21 -0.58
C GLY A 114 -5.70 28.39 -2.09
N GLU A 115 -6.06 27.33 -2.82
CA GLU A 115 -6.40 27.39 -4.24
C GLU A 115 -7.71 28.13 -4.52
N SER A 116 -8.68 28.05 -3.58
CA SER A 116 -9.95 28.77 -3.68
C SER A 116 -9.90 30.22 -3.18
N SER A 117 -8.75 30.64 -2.63
CA SER A 117 -8.58 31.96 -2.05
C SER A 117 -8.51 33.01 -3.15
N ARG A 118 -9.68 33.54 -3.53
CA ARG A 118 -9.85 34.70 -4.44
C ARG A 118 -9.06 35.92 -3.97
N ASP A 119 -8.62 35.94 -2.72
CA ASP A 119 -7.78 37.00 -2.15
C ASP A 119 -6.36 36.99 -2.72
N ASN A 120 -5.86 35.86 -3.24
CA ASN A 120 -4.55 35.82 -3.92
C ASN A 120 -4.57 36.65 -5.22
N ASP A 121 -5.71 36.69 -5.93
CA ASP A 121 -5.88 37.55 -7.10
C ASP A 121 -5.77 39.04 -6.74
N TRP A 122 -6.07 39.43 -5.50
CA TRP A 122 -5.94 40.81 -4.98
C TRP A 122 -4.52 41.17 -4.55
N ALA A 123 -3.66 40.19 -4.31
CA ALA A 123 -2.28 40.40 -3.90
C ALA A 123 -1.30 40.60 -5.08
N GLU A 124 -1.62 40.10 -6.28
CA GLU A 124 -0.73 40.17 -7.45
C GLU A 124 -0.72 41.53 -8.18
N LYS A 125 -1.83 42.27 -8.16
CA LYS A 125 -1.91 43.61 -8.76
C LYS A 125 -1.93 44.67 -7.68
N SER A 126 -1.14 45.73 -7.83
CA SER A 126 -1.20 46.88 -6.92
C SER A 126 -2.63 47.43 -6.91
N ILE A 127 -3.15 47.76 -5.72
CA ILE A 127 -4.48 48.36 -5.52
C ILE A 127 -4.70 49.56 -6.48
N THR A 128 -3.65 50.31 -6.77
CA THR A 128 -3.69 51.44 -7.70
C THR A 128 -4.00 51.02 -9.14
N GLU A 129 -3.45 49.91 -9.63
CA GLU A 129 -3.65 49.41 -11.01
C GLU A 129 -5.08 48.90 -11.22
N LYS A 130 -5.64 48.19 -10.24
CA LYS A 130 -7.03 47.73 -10.29
C LYS A 130 -8.03 48.88 -10.18
N THR A 131 -7.74 49.88 -9.36
CA THR A 131 -8.60 51.05 -9.23
C THR A 131 -8.64 51.85 -10.54
N THR A 132 -7.52 51.93 -11.26
CA THR A 132 -7.50 52.54 -12.60
C THR A 132 -8.29 51.73 -13.63
N GLU A 133 -8.19 50.39 -13.65
CA GLU A 133 -8.98 49.54 -14.56
C GLU A 133 -10.50 49.67 -14.32
N LEU A 134 -10.94 49.89 -13.09
CA LEU A 134 -12.37 50.00 -12.71
C LEU A 134 -12.96 51.39 -12.90
N THR A 135 -12.14 52.44 -12.89
CA THR A 135 -12.58 53.84 -13.04
C THR A 135 -12.37 54.40 -14.45
N SER A 136 -11.66 53.69 -15.32
CA SER A 136 -11.60 53.97 -16.75
C SER A 136 -12.81 53.35 -17.48
N ASN A 137 -13.97 54.01 -17.38
CA ASN A 137 -15.06 53.89 -18.35
C ASN A 137 -15.23 55.22 -19.08
#